data_AF-A0A6B9YM86-F1
#
_entry.id   AF-A0A6B9YM86-F1
#
_cell.length_a   1.000
_cell.length_b   1.000
_cell.length_c   1.000
_cell.angle_alpha   90.00
_cell.angle_beta   90.00
_cell.angle_gamma   90.00
#
_symmetry.space_group_name_H-M   'P 1'
#
loop_
_entity.id
_entity.type
_entity.pdbx_description
1 polymer ?
#
loop_
_entity_poly.entity_id
_entity_poly.type
_entity_poly.pdbx_seq_one_letter_code
_entity_poly.pdbx_strand_id
1 'polypeptide(L)'
;MTMKNRWKRIGMAALTAATGTVVCYAQDAPAHPRQAVPTSLVVHGYDGQVPVIQRNGHAYVEVEGLARITESSLSFQGSRIVLTLPQTVPPGVAPTSPATPPVPAQEEKGYSREFLRAAVEEMSVIREWRSAIENAIRTNNPVEQSWVSNYRTIADTRMEMASASTTTDADRQALALLQNAKGMIQQLSDRFLSMRSNLSYVSPDSLANDPLDKKILACAQGVAGQAVPGGQFQDVSACH
;
A
#
# COMPACT_ATOMS: atom_id res chain seq x y z
N MET A 1 -48.76 -10.60 52.72
CA MET A 1 -48.32 -10.00 54.01
C MET A 1 -47.23 -10.88 54.63
N THR A 2 -45.97 -10.42 54.52
CA THR A 2 -44.80 -10.59 55.43
C THR A 2 -44.58 -11.86 56.28
N MET A 3 -43.44 -12.51 56.04
CA MET A 3 -42.50 -13.09 57.04
C MET A 3 -41.09 -12.88 56.45
N LYS A 4 -40.13 -12.07 56.94
CA LYS A 4 -39.53 -11.81 58.27
C LYS A 4 -38.84 -13.02 58.92
N ASN A 5 -37.55 -13.16 58.57
CA ASN A 5 -36.36 -13.47 59.38
C ASN A 5 -36.52 -14.34 60.64
N ARG A 6 -35.63 -15.35 60.76
CA ARG A 6 -34.65 -15.39 61.88
C ARG A 6 -33.52 -16.43 61.69
N TRP A 7 -32.30 -15.94 61.82
CA TRP A 7 -31.07 -16.65 62.18
C TRP A 7 -31.18 -17.42 63.51
N LYS A 8 -30.50 -18.58 63.61
CA LYS A 8 -29.22 -18.74 64.36
C LYS A 8 -28.77 -20.20 64.47
N ARG A 9 -27.44 -20.36 64.59
CA ARG A 9 -26.60 -21.40 65.26
C ARG A 9 -25.61 -22.03 64.27
N ILE A 10 -24.41 -21.47 64.11
CA ILE A 10 -23.19 -21.64 64.95
C ILE A 10 -22.82 -23.13 65.10
N GLY A 11 -21.67 -23.50 64.52
CA GLY A 11 -21.04 -24.80 64.70
C GLY A 11 -19.66 -24.88 64.04
N MET A 12 -18.63 -24.67 64.86
CA MET A 12 -17.27 -25.22 64.78
C MET A 12 -16.34 -24.86 63.61
N ALA A 13 -15.35 -24.05 63.98
CA ALA A 13 -14.07 -23.88 63.31
C ALA A 13 -13.25 -25.17 63.35
N ALA A 14 -12.71 -25.56 62.19
CA ALA A 14 -11.56 -26.43 62.08
C ALA A 14 -10.44 -25.62 61.41
N LEU A 15 -9.41 -25.28 62.18
CA LEU A 15 -8.15 -24.78 61.66
C LEU A 15 -7.45 -25.94 60.94
N THR A 16 -7.51 -25.96 59.62
CA THR A 16 -6.56 -26.71 58.80
C THR A 16 -5.41 -25.78 58.42
N ALA A 17 -4.24 -26.02 59.02
CA ALA A 17 -2.99 -25.42 58.59
C ALA A 17 -2.63 -25.96 57.20
N ALA A 18 -2.97 -25.20 56.16
CA ALA A 18 -2.47 -25.44 54.82
C ALA A 18 -1.09 -24.77 54.70
N THR A 19 -0.04 -25.59 54.67
CA THR A 19 1.29 -25.18 54.21
C THR A 19 1.17 -24.71 52.76
N GLY A 20 1.09 -23.40 52.57
CA GLY A 20 1.08 -22.78 51.25
C GLY A 20 2.49 -22.78 50.67
N THR A 21 2.72 -23.66 49.70
CA THR A 21 3.87 -23.54 48.80
C THR A 21 3.62 -22.31 47.92
N VAL A 22 4.35 -21.22 48.16
CA VAL A 22 4.35 -20.06 47.27
C VAL A 22 5.05 -20.51 45.99
N VAL A 23 4.26 -20.82 44.96
CA VAL A 23 4.77 -20.91 43.60
C VAL A 23 5.04 -19.48 43.15
N CYS A 24 6.31 -19.10 43.12
CA CYS A 24 6.74 -17.88 42.45
C CYS A 24 6.53 -18.07 40.95
N TYR A 25 5.42 -17.58 40.42
CA TYR A 25 5.32 -17.34 38.97
C TYR A 25 6.30 -16.22 38.66
N ALA A 26 7.36 -16.52 37.91
CA ALA A 26 8.13 -15.49 37.24
C ALA A 26 7.16 -14.77 36.29
N GLN A 27 6.74 -13.56 36.66
CA GLN A 27 6.08 -12.66 35.74
C GLN A 27 7.15 -12.26 34.72
N ASP A 28 7.14 -12.89 33.55
CA ASP A 28 7.81 -12.32 32.39
C ASP A 28 7.19 -10.95 32.15
N ALA A 29 7.98 -9.91 32.43
CA ALA A 29 7.63 -8.55 32.09
C ALA A 29 7.33 -8.49 30.59
N PRO A 30 6.30 -7.76 30.14
CA PRO A 30 6.08 -7.57 28.71
C PRO A 30 7.35 -6.99 28.11
N ALA A 31 7.96 -7.74 27.18
CA ALA A 31 9.03 -7.25 26.36
C ALA A 31 8.58 -5.92 25.76
N HIS A 32 9.22 -4.82 26.17
CA HIS A 32 8.99 -3.54 25.53
C HIS A 32 9.29 -3.74 24.04
N PRO A 33 8.42 -3.27 23.12
CA PRO A 33 8.77 -3.28 21.71
C PRO A 33 10.11 -2.56 21.60
N ARG A 34 11.16 -3.29 21.18
CA ARG A 34 12.44 -2.69 20.86
C ARG A 34 12.11 -1.58 19.87
N GLN A 35 12.27 -0.33 20.30
CA GLN A 35 12.17 0.81 19.41
C GLN A 35 13.12 0.49 18.26
N ALA A 36 12.57 0.29 17.06
CA ALA A 36 13.37 0.03 15.88
C ALA A 36 14.31 1.24 15.76
N VAL A 37 15.61 1.01 15.96
CA VAL A 37 16.58 2.09 15.86
C VAL A 37 16.52 2.57 14.41
N PRO A 38 16.14 3.84 14.15
CA PRO A 38 16.06 4.34 12.80
C PRO A 38 17.43 4.22 12.15
N THR A 39 17.50 3.50 11.05
CA THR A 39 18.73 3.36 10.27
C THR A 39 18.90 4.61 9.42
N SER A 40 20.11 5.16 9.35
CA SER A 40 20.42 6.32 8.52
C SER A 40 21.59 6.02 7.58
N LEU A 41 21.57 6.66 6.41
CA LEU A 41 22.65 6.65 5.44
C LEU A 41 23.55 7.85 5.71
N VAL A 42 24.86 7.61 5.79
CA VAL A 42 25.89 8.64 5.91
C VAL A 42 26.77 8.59 4.67
N VAL A 43 27.09 9.75 4.10
CA VAL A 43 27.99 9.87 2.94
C VAL A 43 29.30 10.48 3.41
N HIS A 44 30.38 9.71 3.36
CA HIS A 44 31.70 10.21 3.76
C HIS A 44 32.11 11.44 2.93
N GLY A 45 32.60 12.48 3.61
CA GLY A 45 32.98 13.75 2.99
C GLY A 45 31.87 14.81 2.99
N TYR A 46 30.68 14.48 3.49
CA TYR A 46 29.56 15.40 3.62
C TYR A 46 28.96 15.35 5.02
N ASP A 47 28.52 16.51 5.51
CA ASP A 47 27.88 16.62 6.81
C ASP A 47 26.38 16.32 6.71
N GLY A 48 25.90 15.37 7.51
CA GLY A 48 24.48 15.03 7.61
C GLY A 48 24.17 13.55 7.44
N GLN A 49 22.90 13.21 7.61
CA GLN A 49 22.40 11.83 7.51
C GLN A 49 21.00 11.81 6.91
N VAL A 50 20.70 10.79 6.10
CA VAL A 50 19.39 10.60 5.46
C VAL A 50 18.70 9.39 6.10
N PRO A 51 17.42 9.47 6.50
CA PRO A 51 16.71 8.32 7.05
C PRO A 51 16.58 7.21 6.00
N VAL A 52 16.79 5.97 6.44
CA VAL A 52 16.63 4.77 5.62
C VAL A 52 15.34 4.07 6.02
N ILE A 53 14.51 3.75 5.02
CA ILE A 53 13.35 2.89 5.20
C ILE A 53 13.64 1.51 4.61
N GLN A 54 13.18 0.47 5.28
CA GLN A 54 13.30 -0.92 4.82
C GLN A 54 11.99 -1.33 4.15
N ARG A 55 12.06 -1.78 2.89
CA ARG A 55 10.91 -2.37 2.18
C ARG A 55 11.37 -3.63 1.46
N ASN A 56 10.69 -4.75 1.67
CA ASN A 56 11.02 -6.03 1.01
C ASN A 56 12.50 -6.46 1.15
N GLY A 57 13.14 -6.16 2.28
CA GLY A 57 14.56 -6.49 2.52
C GLY A 57 15.57 -5.54 1.86
N HIS A 58 15.11 -4.50 1.16
CA HIS A 58 15.95 -3.47 0.55
C HIS A 58 15.89 -2.17 1.35
N ALA A 59 17.00 -1.44 1.35
CA ALA A 59 17.14 -0.11 1.94
C ALA A 59 16.82 0.97 0.92
N TYR A 60 15.95 1.91 1.29
CA TYR A 60 15.56 3.06 0.47
C TYR A 60 15.84 4.36 1.21
N VAL A 61 16.25 5.37 0.46
CA VAL A 61 16.48 6.73 0.95
C VAL A 61 15.73 7.73 0.08
N GLU A 62 15.35 8.86 0.67
CA GLU A 62 14.76 9.97 -0.08
C GLU A 62 15.85 10.74 -0.82
N VAL A 63 15.64 10.94 -2.12
CA VAL A 63 16.71 11.34 -3.05
C VAL A 63 17.02 12.84 -2.91
N GLU A 64 16.03 13.65 -2.58
CA GLU A 64 16.16 15.08 -2.31
C GLU A 64 16.96 15.36 -1.02
N GLY A 65 16.78 14.53 0.00
CA GLY A 65 17.55 14.54 1.24
C GLY A 65 19.00 14.17 0.98
N LEU A 66 19.24 13.17 0.13
CA LEU A 66 20.59 12.83 -0.33
C LEU A 66 21.23 13.98 -1.10
N ALA A 67 20.49 14.65 -1.98
CA ALA A 67 20.99 15.81 -2.70
C ALA A 67 21.33 16.98 -1.78
N ARG A 68 20.50 17.20 -0.76
CA ARG A 68 20.70 18.27 0.22
C ARG A 68 21.97 18.06 1.04
N ILE A 69 22.22 16.84 1.55
CA ILE A 69 23.43 16.59 2.34
C ILE A 69 24.70 16.58 1.48
N THR A 70 24.59 16.23 0.20
CA THR A 70 25.74 16.18 -0.72
C THR A 70 25.97 17.48 -1.49
N GLU A 71 25.19 18.53 -1.20
CA GLU A 71 25.15 19.78 -1.99
C GLU A 71 24.99 19.52 -3.50
N SER A 72 24.32 18.43 -3.85
CA SER A 72 24.11 18.01 -5.22
C SER A 72 22.90 18.70 -5.82
N SER A 73 22.89 18.78 -7.14
CA SER A 73 21.70 19.14 -7.89
C SER A 73 20.95 17.88 -8.32
N LEU A 74 19.62 17.96 -8.29
CA LEU A 74 18.74 16.94 -8.84
C LEU A 74 18.11 17.43 -10.13
N SER A 75 18.12 16.57 -11.13
CA SER A 75 17.29 16.74 -12.31
C SER A 75 16.51 15.46 -12.59
N PHE A 76 15.29 15.63 -13.06
CA PHE A 76 14.40 14.54 -13.43
C PHE A 76 14.34 14.52 -14.96
N GLN A 77 14.80 13.43 -15.56
CA GLN A 77 14.92 13.24 -17.01
C GLN A 77 14.14 11.98 -17.42
N GLY A 78 12.83 12.12 -17.62
CA GLY A 78 11.95 10.98 -17.88
C GLY A 78 12.03 9.94 -16.76
N SER A 79 12.46 8.72 -17.08
CA SER A 79 12.66 7.61 -16.13
C SER A 79 13.99 7.65 -15.36
N ARG A 80 14.78 8.72 -15.51
CA ARG A 80 16.06 8.89 -14.80
C ARG A 80 15.97 10.02 -13.79
N ILE A 81 16.29 9.70 -12.54
CA ILE A 81 16.66 10.71 -11.56
C ILE A 81 18.17 10.87 -11.64
N VAL A 82 18.63 12.05 -12.05
CA VAL A 82 20.05 12.36 -12.20
C VAL A 82 20.47 13.25 -11.03
N LEU A 83 21.20 12.63 -10.10
CA LEU A 83 21.88 13.30 -9.01
C LEU A 83 23.28 13.72 -9.49
N THR A 84 23.51 15.03 -9.61
CA THR A 84 24.82 15.56 -10.02
C THR A 84 25.56 16.03 -8.78
N LEU A 85 26.57 15.25 -8.40
CA LEU A 85 27.49 15.56 -7.30
C LEU A 85 28.45 16.69 -7.72
N PRO A 86 28.75 17.64 -6.82
CA PRO A 86 29.75 18.66 -7.10
C PRO A 86 31.12 18.00 -7.28
N GLN A 87 31.72 18.19 -8.46
CA GLN A 87 33.09 17.76 -8.69
C GLN A 87 34.03 18.77 -8.03
N THR A 88 34.86 18.31 -7.09
CA THR A 88 36.02 19.08 -6.65
C THR A 88 37.06 19.09 -7.78
N VAL A 89 36.90 19.98 -8.74
CA VAL A 89 37.89 20.20 -9.79
C VAL A 89 39.15 20.79 -9.14
N PRO A 90 40.33 20.14 -9.25
CA PRO A 90 41.58 20.75 -8.80
C PRO A 90 41.80 22.06 -9.56
N PRO A 91 42.26 23.14 -8.89
CA PRO A 91 42.48 24.42 -9.55
C PRO A 91 43.54 24.27 -10.65
N GLY A 92 43.16 24.43 -11.92
CA GLY A 92 44.10 24.48 -13.04
C GLY A 92 43.66 23.92 -14.39
N VAL A 93 42.50 23.27 -14.50
CA VAL A 93 42.02 22.75 -15.81
C VAL A 93 40.82 23.56 -16.27
N ALA A 94 41.02 24.44 -17.24
CA ALA A 94 39.95 25.15 -17.92
C ALA A 94 38.99 24.14 -18.59
N PRO A 95 37.66 24.32 -18.52
CA PRO A 95 36.73 23.43 -19.20
C PRO A 95 36.86 23.62 -20.72
N THR A 96 37.53 22.68 -21.40
CA THR A 96 37.45 22.54 -22.86
C THR A 96 36.22 21.72 -23.22
N SER A 97 35.12 22.41 -23.46
CA SER A 97 34.09 22.11 -24.46
C SER A 97 32.92 23.07 -24.26
N PRO A 98 32.44 23.78 -25.30
CA PRO A 98 31.14 24.44 -25.20
C PRO A 98 30.09 23.35 -24.98
N ALA A 99 29.42 23.41 -23.82
CA ALA A 99 28.22 22.65 -23.57
C ALA A 99 27.25 22.93 -24.73
N THR A 100 26.95 21.90 -25.52
CA THR A 100 25.82 21.95 -26.45
C THR A 100 24.61 22.41 -25.64
N PRO A 101 23.86 23.43 -26.07
CA PRO A 101 22.61 23.79 -25.39
C PRO A 101 21.80 22.51 -25.23
N PRO A 102 21.21 22.23 -24.05
CA PRO A 102 20.41 21.04 -23.88
C PRO A 102 19.32 21.08 -24.96
N VAL A 103 19.33 20.10 -25.85
CA VAL A 103 18.20 19.85 -26.74
C VAL A 103 17.00 19.73 -25.81
N PRO A 104 15.93 20.53 -25.97
CA PRO A 104 14.72 20.35 -25.17
C PRO A 104 14.30 18.89 -25.32
N ALA A 105 14.35 18.15 -24.22
CA ALA A 105 13.88 16.78 -24.21
C ALA A 105 12.43 16.82 -24.69
N GLN A 106 12.12 16.10 -25.76
CA GLN A 106 10.72 15.85 -26.11
C GLN A 106 10.10 15.19 -24.89
N GLU A 107 9.17 15.88 -24.22
CA GLU A 107 8.21 15.25 -23.33
C GLU A 107 7.63 14.05 -24.10
N GLU A 108 7.76 12.84 -23.56
CA GLU A 108 6.97 11.73 -24.09
C GLU A 108 5.51 12.15 -23.98
N LYS A 109 4.88 12.37 -25.14
CA LYS A 109 3.46 12.72 -25.19
C LYS A 109 2.67 11.50 -24.73
N GLY A 110 2.04 11.60 -23.56
CA GLY A 110 1.13 10.58 -23.05
C GLY A 110 1.74 9.66 -22.00
N TYR A 111 1.28 8.42 -21.95
CA TYR A 111 1.73 7.46 -20.95
C TYR A 111 3.14 6.94 -21.21
N SER A 112 3.93 6.84 -20.14
CA SER A 112 5.23 6.15 -20.19
C SER A 112 5.04 4.63 -20.26
N ARG A 113 6.00 3.94 -20.89
CA ARG A 113 5.93 2.50 -21.12
C ARG A 113 5.99 1.71 -19.79
N GLU A 114 6.84 2.14 -18.88
CA GLU A 114 7.05 1.54 -17.57
C GLU A 114 5.79 1.67 -16.71
N PHE A 115 5.18 2.86 -16.70
CA PHE A 115 3.90 3.08 -16.04
C PHE A 115 2.81 2.17 -16.62
N LEU A 116 2.63 2.13 -17.94
CA LEU A 116 1.59 1.29 -18.56
C LEU A 116 1.76 -0.19 -18.22
N ARG A 117 3.00 -0.69 -18.23
CA ARG A 117 3.27 -2.07 -17.84
C ARG A 117 2.83 -2.33 -16.40
N ALA A 118 3.24 -1.47 -15.46
CA ALA A 118 2.87 -1.62 -14.06
C ALA A 118 1.35 -1.44 -13.83
N ALA A 119 0.71 -0.51 -14.54
CA ALA A 119 -0.73 -0.26 -14.50
C ALA A 119 -1.54 -1.46 -15.01
N VAL A 120 -1.08 -2.14 -16.07
CA VAL A 120 -1.71 -3.36 -16.57
C VAL A 120 -1.59 -4.50 -15.57
N GLU A 121 -0.45 -4.62 -14.88
CA GLU A 121 -0.26 -5.61 -13.81
C GLU A 121 -1.24 -5.34 -12.64
N GLU A 122 -1.39 -4.09 -12.19
CA GLU A 122 -2.37 -3.71 -11.16
C GLU A 122 -3.81 -4.00 -11.59
N MET A 123 -4.20 -3.57 -12.79
CA MET A 123 -5.55 -3.82 -13.29
C MET A 123 -5.84 -5.32 -13.48
N SER A 124 -4.82 -6.14 -13.69
CA SER A 124 -4.97 -7.60 -13.74
C SER A 124 -5.35 -8.16 -12.37
N VAL A 125 -4.66 -7.71 -11.31
CA VAL A 125 -4.99 -8.10 -9.93
C VAL A 125 -6.41 -7.68 -9.56
N ILE A 126 -6.84 -6.47 -9.92
CA ILE A 126 -8.21 -5.99 -9.66
C ILE A 126 -9.25 -6.87 -10.38
N ARG A 127 -9.01 -7.23 -11.65
CA ARG A 127 -9.90 -8.12 -12.41
C ARG A 127 -9.97 -9.52 -11.81
N GLU A 128 -8.83 -10.08 -11.41
CA GLU A 128 -8.76 -11.40 -10.78
C GLU A 128 -9.49 -11.42 -9.43
N TRP A 129 -9.29 -10.38 -8.61
CA TRP A 129 -9.97 -10.23 -7.33
C TRP A 129 -11.50 -10.19 -7.51
N ARG A 130 -11.98 -9.36 -8.45
CA ARG A 130 -13.41 -9.32 -8.79
C ARG A 130 -13.94 -10.68 -9.23
N SER A 131 -13.20 -11.37 -10.11
CA SER A 131 -13.58 -12.70 -10.60
C SER A 131 -13.67 -13.73 -9.47
N ALA A 132 -12.80 -13.62 -8.46
CA ALA A 132 -12.85 -14.46 -7.26
C ALA A 132 -14.12 -14.18 -6.42
N ILE A 133 -14.51 -12.91 -6.25
CA ILE A 133 -15.76 -12.52 -5.57
C ILE A 133 -16.98 -13.08 -6.32
N GLU A 134 -17.04 -12.87 -7.65
CA GLU A 134 -18.11 -13.39 -8.49
C GLU A 134 -18.23 -14.90 -8.37
N ASN A 135 -17.10 -15.61 -8.48
CA ASN A 135 -17.09 -17.05 -8.37
C ASN A 135 -17.55 -17.53 -6.98
N ALA A 136 -17.13 -16.87 -5.90
CA ALA A 136 -17.57 -17.18 -4.54
C ALA A 136 -19.10 -17.05 -4.42
N ILE A 137 -19.66 -15.94 -4.89
CA ILE A 137 -21.12 -15.68 -4.88
C ILE A 137 -21.87 -16.72 -5.71
N ARG A 138 -21.44 -16.98 -6.95
CA ARG A 138 -22.10 -17.92 -7.86
C ARG A 138 -22.09 -19.35 -7.33
N THR A 139 -21.01 -19.75 -6.65
CA THR A 139 -20.85 -21.09 -6.07
C THR A 139 -21.38 -21.19 -4.64
N ASN A 140 -21.99 -20.12 -4.11
CA ASN A 140 -22.44 -20.00 -2.72
C ASN A 140 -21.32 -20.31 -1.69
N ASN A 141 -20.08 -20.03 -2.07
CA ASN A 141 -18.91 -20.09 -1.21
C ASN A 141 -18.72 -18.75 -0.50
N PRO A 142 -18.27 -18.75 0.76
CA PRO A 142 -18.10 -17.52 1.52
C PRO A 142 -17.00 -16.63 0.93
N VAL A 143 -17.28 -15.33 0.89
CA VAL A 143 -16.22 -14.32 0.84
C VAL A 143 -15.56 -14.26 2.22
N GLU A 144 -14.27 -14.57 2.29
CA GLU A 144 -13.52 -14.70 3.53
C GLU A 144 -12.36 -13.71 3.58
N GLN A 145 -12.08 -13.23 4.80
CA GLN A 145 -11.03 -12.24 5.03
C GLN A 145 -9.65 -12.74 4.56
N SER A 146 -9.37 -14.03 4.69
CA SER A 146 -8.07 -14.66 4.39
C SER A 146 -7.64 -14.46 2.94
N TRP A 147 -8.51 -14.80 1.99
CA TRP A 147 -8.18 -14.65 0.56
C TRP A 147 -8.35 -13.20 0.09
N VAL A 148 -9.28 -12.44 0.67
CA VAL A 148 -9.42 -11.00 0.38
C VAL A 148 -8.15 -10.24 0.80
N SER A 149 -7.57 -10.56 1.96
CA SER A 149 -6.31 -9.93 2.39
C SER A 149 -5.15 -10.19 1.44
N ASN A 150 -5.10 -11.38 0.82
CA ASN A 150 -4.06 -11.69 -0.15
C ASN A 150 -4.18 -10.79 -1.40
N TYR A 151 -5.39 -10.65 -1.96
CA TYR A 151 -5.60 -9.72 -3.08
C TYR A 151 -5.29 -8.27 -2.72
N ARG A 152 -5.65 -7.83 -1.51
CA ARG A 152 -5.29 -6.49 -1.01
C ARG A 152 -3.79 -6.27 -1.01
N THR A 153 -3.02 -7.18 -0.41
CA THR A 153 -1.56 -7.08 -0.33
C THR A 153 -0.91 -7.09 -1.71
N ILE A 154 -1.40 -7.93 -2.63
CA ILE A 154 -0.87 -7.97 -4.00
C ILE A 154 -1.19 -6.66 -4.73
N ALA A 155 -2.42 -6.14 -4.61
CA ALA A 155 -2.81 -4.86 -5.20
C ALA A 155 -2.04 -3.68 -4.59
N ASP A 156 -1.78 -3.68 -3.28
CA ASP A 156 -0.91 -2.67 -2.65
C ASP A 156 0.49 -2.70 -3.27
N THR A 157 1.08 -3.90 -3.40
CA THR A 157 2.42 -4.08 -3.98
C THR A 157 2.48 -3.61 -5.44
N ARG A 158 1.47 -3.94 -6.26
CA ARG A 158 1.43 -3.54 -7.67
C ARG A 158 1.11 -2.06 -7.86
N MET A 159 0.26 -1.49 -7.02
CA MET A 159 0.03 -0.04 -6.95
C MET A 159 1.32 0.73 -6.64
N GLU A 160 2.16 0.22 -5.74
CA GLU A 160 3.45 0.83 -5.43
C GLU A 160 4.41 0.81 -6.63
N MET A 161 4.41 -0.27 -7.43
CA MET A 161 5.18 -0.34 -8.67
C MET A 161 4.67 0.64 -9.72
N ALA A 162 3.35 0.78 -9.86
CA ALA A 162 2.73 1.76 -10.76
C ALA A 162 3.08 3.19 -10.33
N SER A 163 2.99 3.49 -9.04
CA SER A 163 3.37 4.78 -8.46
C SER A 163 4.85 5.11 -8.69
N ALA A 164 5.74 4.14 -8.46
CA ALA A 164 7.18 4.33 -8.69
C ALA A 164 7.54 4.55 -10.17
N SER A 165 6.66 4.16 -11.10
CA SER A 165 6.87 4.28 -12.53
C SER A 165 6.26 5.54 -13.15
N THR A 166 5.60 6.40 -12.36
CA THR A 166 5.01 7.63 -12.91
C THR A 166 6.07 8.64 -13.31
N THR A 167 6.07 9.05 -14.58
CA THR A 167 7.05 10.03 -15.10
C THR A 167 6.40 11.17 -15.86
N THR A 168 5.19 10.98 -16.40
CA THR A 168 4.43 12.00 -17.13
C THR A 168 3.19 12.48 -16.37
N ASP A 169 2.59 13.60 -16.78
CA ASP A 169 1.31 14.05 -16.22
C ASP A 169 0.17 13.07 -16.50
N ALA A 170 0.18 12.42 -17.66
CA ALA A 170 -0.77 11.36 -17.99
C ALA A 170 -0.65 10.18 -17.02
N ASP A 171 0.57 9.77 -16.66
CA ASP A 171 0.81 8.71 -15.68
C ASP A 171 0.23 9.09 -14.30
N ARG A 172 0.48 10.32 -13.83
CA ARG A 172 -0.03 10.82 -12.54
C ARG A 172 -1.56 10.83 -12.50
N GLN A 173 -2.20 11.26 -13.59
CA GLN A 173 -3.66 11.29 -13.70
C GLN A 173 -4.25 9.87 -13.76
N ALA A 174 -3.62 8.95 -14.51
CA ALA A 174 -4.06 7.55 -14.54
C ALA A 174 -3.82 6.82 -13.22
N LEU A 175 -2.76 7.15 -12.47
CA LEU A 175 -2.53 6.59 -11.15
C LEU A 175 -3.72 6.85 -10.21
N ALA A 176 -4.33 8.04 -10.29
CA ALA A 176 -5.54 8.34 -9.52
C ALA A 176 -6.72 7.44 -9.92
N LEU A 177 -6.91 7.16 -11.22
CA LEU A 177 -7.95 6.22 -11.67
C LEU A 177 -7.70 4.80 -11.16
N LEU A 178 -6.43 4.34 -11.15
CA LEU A 178 -6.06 3.02 -10.61
C LEU A 178 -6.35 2.94 -9.10
N GLN A 179 -5.99 3.98 -8.35
CA GLN A 179 -6.26 4.06 -6.92
C GLN A 179 -7.76 4.00 -6.63
N ASN A 180 -8.57 4.70 -7.42
CA ASN A 180 -10.02 4.65 -7.29
C ASN A 180 -10.59 3.27 -7.67
N ALA A 181 -10.09 2.63 -8.73
CA ALA A 181 -10.49 1.27 -9.11
C ALA A 181 -10.20 0.26 -7.98
N LYS A 182 -9.01 0.35 -7.37
CA LYS A 182 -8.63 -0.44 -6.19
C LYS A 182 -9.56 -0.15 -4.99
N GLY A 183 -9.88 1.12 -4.76
CA GLY A 183 -10.81 1.52 -3.71
C GLY A 183 -12.21 0.93 -3.90
N MET A 184 -12.72 0.92 -5.13
CA MET A 184 -14.03 0.34 -5.43
C MET A 184 -14.08 -1.18 -5.19
N ILE A 185 -13.04 -1.92 -5.62
CA ILE A 185 -13.01 -3.38 -5.37
C ILE A 185 -12.82 -3.71 -3.88
N GLN A 186 -12.12 -2.85 -3.13
CA GLN A 186 -12.06 -2.92 -1.67
C GLN A 186 -13.44 -2.75 -1.04
N GLN A 187 -14.18 -1.70 -1.42
CA GLN A 187 -15.54 -1.44 -0.92
C GLN A 187 -16.49 -2.59 -1.24
N LEU A 188 -16.41 -3.16 -2.45
CA LEU A 188 -17.21 -4.31 -2.84
C LEU A 188 -16.92 -5.50 -1.92
N SER A 189 -15.65 -5.80 -1.68
CA SER A 189 -15.21 -6.89 -0.81
C SER A 189 -15.70 -6.70 0.62
N ASP A 190 -15.54 -5.51 1.19
CA ASP A 190 -16.00 -5.20 2.56
C ASP A 190 -17.50 -5.40 2.71
N ARG A 191 -18.28 -5.06 1.68
CA ARG A 191 -19.72 -5.29 1.68
C ARG A 191 -20.07 -6.78 1.70
N PHE A 192 -19.41 -7.61 0.89
CA PHE A 192 -19.68 -9.06 0.89
C PHE A 192 -19.17 -9.76 2.15
N LEU A 193 -18.05 -9.32 2.72
CA LEU A 193 -17.59 -9.75 4.04
C LEU A 193 -18.64 -9.44 5.13
N SER A 194 -19.18 -8.22 5.12
CA SER A 194 -20.22 -7.77 6.07
C SER A 194 -21.57 -8.48 5.86
N MET A 195 -21.98 -8.72 4.61
CA MET A 195 -23.18 -9.52 4.36
C MET A 195 -23.03 -10.94 4.91
N ARG A 196 -21.85 -11.55 4.75
CA ARG A 196 -21.60 -12.91 5.24
C ARG A 196 -21.56 -13.01 6.77
N SER A 197 -21.12 -11.97 7.48
CA SER A 197 -21.20 -11.95 8.94
C SER A 197 -22.64 -11.92 9.46
N ASN A 198 -23.60 -11.49 8.64
CA ASN A 198 -25.00 -11.33 9.02
C ASN A 198 -25.94 -12.37 8.38
N LEU A 199 -25.55 -12.97 7.25
CA LEU A 199 -26.40 -13.85 6.44
C LEU A 199 -25.67 -15.14 6.05
N SER A 200 -26.36 -16.27 6.21
CA SER A 200 -25.90 -17.59 5.79
C SER A 200 -26.04 -17.85 4.28
N TYR A 201 -26.68 -16.94 3.54
CA TYR A 201 -26.90 -17.04 2.10
C TYR A 201 -26.81 -15.66 1.44
N VAL A 202 -26.16 -15.60 0.28
CA VAL A 202 -26.10 -14.43 -0.60
C VAL A 202 -26.64 -14.89 -1.95
N SER A 203 -27.58 -14.14 -2.54
CA SER A 203 -28.14 -14.51 -3.84
C SER A 203 -27.04 -14.52 -4.91
N PRO A 204 -26.98 -15.52 -5.79
CA PRO A 204 -26.08 -15.51 -6.94
C PRO A 204 -26.22 -14.24 -7.82
N ASP A 205 -27.42 -13.66 -7.86
CA ASP A 205 -27.72 -12.45 -8.63
C ASP A 205 -27.33 -11.15 -7.89
N SER A 206 -26.86 -11.24 -6.64
CA SER A 206 -26.48 -10.08 -5.83
C SER A 206 -25.34 -9.27 -6.44
N LEU A 207 -24.53 -9.86 -7.33
CA LEU A 207 -23.49 -9.14 -8.05
C LEU A 207 -23.96 -8.59 -9.40
N ALA A 208 -24.74 -9.36 -10.18
CA ALA A 208 -25.17 -8.98 -11.52
C ALA A 208 -25.96 -7.65 -11.56
N ASN A 209 -26.73 -7.37 -10.51
CA ASN A 209 -27.50 -6.15 -10.37
C ASN A 209 -26.84 -5.09 -9.51
N ASP A 210 -25.60 -5.32 -9.07
CA ASP A 210 -24.93 -4.43 -8.15
C ASP A 210 -24.42 -3.15 -8.83
N PRO A 211 -24.79 -1.95 -8.34
CA PRO A 211 -24.36 -0.70 -8.95
C PRO A 211 -22.84 -0.45 -8.82
N LEU A 212 -22.21 -0.88 -7.72
CA LEU A 212 -20.77 -0.71 -7.54
C LEU A 212 -19.99 -1.66 -8.46
N ASP A 213 -20.43 -2.90 -8.61
CA ASP A 213 -19.87 -3.86 -9.54
C ASP A 213 -19.96 -3.39 -11.00
N LYS A 214 -21.11 -2.83 -11.40
CA LYS A 214 -21.29 -2.19 -12.72
C LYS A 214 -20.35 -1.01 -12.91
N LYS A 215 -20.18 -0.17 -11.88
CA LYS A 215 -19.24 0.95 -11.90
C LYS A 215 -17.79 0.48 -12.04
N ILE A 216 -17.40 -0.59 -11.34
CA ILE A 216 -16.08 -1.23 -11.48
C ILE A 216 -15.84 -1.71 -12.92
N LEU A 217 -16.82 -2.37 -13.55
CA LEU A 217 -16.70 -2.78 -14.97
C LEU A 217 -16.51 -1.58 -15.89
N ALA A 218 -17.35 -0.56 -15.75
CA ALA A 218 -17.31 0.63 -16.59
C ALA A 218 -15.96 1.36 -16.44
N CYS A 219 -15.44 1.48 -15.21
CA CYS A 219 -14.10 2.01 -14.96
C CYS A 219 -13.02 1.16 -15.66
N ALA A 220 -13.04 -0.15 -15.48
CA ALA A 220 -12.05 -1.05 -16.08
C ALA A 220 -12.08 -1.00 -17.62
N GLN A 221 -13.26 -0.92 -18.23
CA GLN A 221 -13.43 -0.77 -19.67
C GLN A 221 -12.89 0.58 -20.17
N GLY A 222 -13.19 1.68 -19.46
CA GLY A 222 -12.68 3.00 -19.79
C GLY A 222 -11.15 3.10 -19.69
N VAL A 223 -10.55 2.51 -18.65
CA VAL A 223 -9.09 2.44 -18.49
C VAL A 223 -8.45 1.57 -19.59
N ALA A 224 -9.05 0.41 -19.90
CA ALA A 224 -8.53 -0.46 -20.94
C ALA A 224 -8.57 0.19 -22.34
N GLY A 225 -9.57 1.03 -22.62
CA GLY A 225 -9.72 1.73 -23.90
C GLY A 225 -8.59 2.72 -24.23
N GLN A 226 -7.82 3.14 -23.23
CA GLN A 226 -6.73 4.12 -23.37
C GLN A 226 -5.35 3.57 -22.99
N ALA A 227 -5.24 2.30 -22.59
CA ALA A 227 -3.99 1.66 -22.17
C ALA A 227 -3.08 1.30 -23.36
N VAL A 228 -2.69 2.29 -24.15
CA VAL A 228 -1.79 2.15 -25.30
C VAL A 228 -0.52 2.99 -25.11
N PRO A 229 0.68 2.48 -25.48
CA PRO A 229 1.92 3.26 -25.41
C PRO A 229 1.82 4.58 -26.19
N GLY A 230 2.18 5.70 -25.55
CA GLY A 230 2.03 7.04 -26.14
C GLY A 230 0.58 7.55 -26.22
N GLY A 231 -0.38 6.80 -25.65
CA GLY A 231 -1.76 7.22 -25.51
C GLY A 231 -1.89 8.42 -24.56
N GLN A 232 -2.84 9.30 -24.84
CA GLN A 232 -3.16 10.43 -23.96
C GLN A 232 -4.12 10.00 -22.86
N PHE A 233 -3.95 10.61 -21.68
CA PHE A 233 -4.92 10.45 -20.61
C PHE A 233 -6.28 11.01 -21.03
N GLN A 234 -7.31 10.23 -20.75
CA GLN A 234 -8.71 10.60 -20.79
C GLN A 234 -9.33 10.24 -19.45
N ASP A 235 -10.06 11.21 -18.89
CA ASP A 235 -10.78 10.96 -17.66
C ASP A 235 -11.86 9.88 -17.86
N VAL A 236 -11.98 8.99 -16.88
CA VAL A 236 -12.98 7.92 -16.89
C VAL A 236 -13.95 8.19 -15.75
N SER A 237 -15.09 8.81 -16.07
CA SER A 237 -16.09 9.21 -15.09
C SER A 237 -16.54 8.06 -14.18
N ALA A 238 -16.58 6.83 -14.69
CA ALA A 238 -16.94 5.65 -13.91
C ALA A 238 -15.92 5.29 -12.81
N CYS A 239 -14.70 5.82 -12.87
CA CYS A 239 -13.69 5.65 -11.82
C CYS A 239 -13.81 6.71 -10.70
N HIS A 240 -14.80 7.62 -10.73
CA HIS A 240 -15.04 8.64 -9.71
C HIS A 240 -16.35 8.38 -8.97
#